data_AF-A0A0F0GT55-F1
#
_entry.id   AF-A0A0F0GT55-F1
#
_cell.length_a   1.000
_cell.length_b   1.000
_cell.length_c   1.000
_cell.angle_alpha   90.00
_cell.angle_beta   90.00
_cell.angle_gamma   90.00
#
_symmetry.space_group_name_H-M   'P 1'
#
loop_
_entity.id
_entity.type
_entity.pdbx_description
1 polymer ?
#
loop_
_entity_poly.entity_id
_entity_poly.type
_entity_poly.pdbx_seq_one_letter_code
_entity_poly.pdbx_strand_id
1 'polypeptide(L)'
;MDLALQRNGRTFLTYSASYCGTADYKLGMLEYRGGNPLAASSWTKIPSPIFQRSNANGVHGPGHHSFFTSPDGTETWIACHANSSASQGTTRTTRGQKISWNADGPPNLGVPVPTSKVLASPSDETSGAGT
;
A
#
# COMPACT_ATOMS: atom_id res chain seq x y z
N MET A 1 12.02 0.43 0.18
CA MET A 1 11.62 -0.61 -0.78
C MET A 1 10.72 0.04 -1.79
N ASP A 2 10.98 -0.30 -3.06
CA ASP A 2 10.25 0.21 -4.21
C ASP A 2 9.64 -1.00 -4.92
N LEU A 3 8.40 -0.88 -5.36
CA LEU A 3 7.64 -1.97 -5.99
C LEU A 3 6.96 -1.46 -7.25
N ALA A 4 7.20 -2.17 -8.35
CA ALA A 4 6.48 -1.96 -9.59
C ALA A 4 5.10 -2.62 -9.50
N LEU A 5 4.06 -1.84 -9.79
CA LEU A 5 2.67 -2.29 -9.93
C LEU A 5 2.23 -2.02 -11.36
N GLN A 6 1.79 -3.08 -12.05
CA GLN A 6 1.36 -3.00 -13.45
C GLN A 6 -0.11 -3.39 -13.58
N ARG A 7 -0.90 -2.56 -14.26
CA ARG A 7 -2.31 -2.83 -14.55
C ARG A 7 -2.75 -2.04 -15.78
N ASN A 8 -3.52 -2.68 -16.66
CA ASN A 8 -4.14 -2.03 -17.83
C ASN A 8 -3.14 -1.24 -18.69
N GLY A 9 -1.95 -1.81 -18.94
CA GLY A 9 -0.88 -1.19 -19.73
C GLY A 9 -0.13 -0.03 -19.04
N ARG A 10 -0.45 0.28 -17.78
CA ARG A 10 0.22 1.32 -16.98
C ARG A 10 1.18 0.70 -15.97
N THR A 11 2.27 1.40 -15.71
CA THR A 11 3.28 1.02 -14.72
C THR A 11 3.43 2.11 -13.67
N PHE A 12 3.29 1.72 -12.41
CA PHE A 12 3.47 2.58 -11.24
C PHE A 12 4.63 2.05 -10.40
N LEU A 13 5.55 2.92 -10.00
CA LEU A 13 6.57 2.60 -9.00
C LEU A 13 6.14 3.18 -7.66
N THR A 14 5.76 2.32 -6.73
CA THR A 14 5.38 2.72 -5.37
C THR A 14 6.57 2.54 -4.44
N TYR A 15 6.80 3.50 -3.55
CA TYR A 15 7.98 3.51 -2.69
C TYR A 15 7.63 4.06 -1.31
N SER A 16 8.43 3.69 -0.31
CA SER A 16 8.31 4.30 1.02
C SER A 16 9.19 5.54 1.16
N ALA A 17 8.72 6.54 1.90
CA ALA A 17 9.40 7.80 2.13
C ALA A 17 9.34 8.21 3.61
N SER A 18 10.25 9.12 3.99
CA SER A 18 10.51 9.57 5.38
C SER A 18 11.21 8.53 6.26
N TYR A 19 11.54 8.90 7.51
CA TYR A 19 12.26 8.02 8.43
C TYR A 19 11.32 6.97 9.06
N CYS A 20 11.70 5.70 8.95
CA CYS A 20 10.90 4.55 9.40
C CYS A 20 10.70 4.47 10.93
N GLY A 21 11.53 5.17 11.71
CA GLY A 21 11.38 5.27 13.17
C GLY A 21 10.31 6.28 13.62
N THR A 22 9.66 6.98 12.67
CA THR A 22 8.64 7.98 12.98
C THR A 22 7.25 7.54 12.53
N ALA A 23 6.23 8.17 13.09
CA ALA A 23 4.85 8.02 12.63
C ALA A 23 4.62 8.49 11.18
N ASP A 24 5.59 9.19 10.59
CA ASP A 24 5.47 9.82 9.27
C ASP A 24 5.99 8.96 8.12
N TYR A 25 6.43 7.73 8.37
CA TYR A 25 6.67 6.79 7.29
C TYR A 25 5.40 6.63 6.43
N LYS A 26 5.55 6.71 5.11
CA LYS A 26 4.43 6.83 4.17
C LYS A 26 4.82 6.31 2.80
N LEU A 27 3.83 6.06 1.94
CA LEU A 27 4.03 5.63 0.57
C LEU A 27 3.86 6.78 -0.43
N GLY A 28 4.80 6.89 -1.36
CA GLY A 28 4.73 7.73 -2.55
C GLY A 28 4.63 6.87 -3.82
N MET A 29 4.42 7.54 -4.95
CA MET A 29 4.29 6.88 -6.25
C MET A 29 4.93 7.70 -7.37
N LEU A 30 5.56 7.00 -8.31
CA LEU A 30 5.89 7.48 -9.65
C LEU A 30 5.00 6.76 -10.66
N GLU A 31 4.60 7.46 -11.71
CA GLU A 31 3.93 6.86 -12.86
C GLU A 31 4.84 6.93 -14.08
N TYR A 32 4.98 5.79 -14.77
CA TYR A 32 5.69 5.73 -16.03
C TYR A 32 4.86 6.33 -17.16
N ARG A 33 5.45 7.26 -17.91
CA ARG A 33 4.81 8.00 -19.03
C ARG A 33 5.25 7.52 -20.42
N GLY A 34 6.03 6.43 -20.49
CA GLY A 34 6.59 5.92 -21.75
C GLY A 34 8.03 6.39 -22.00
N GLY A 35 8.64 5.88 -23.08
CA GLY A 35 10.04 6.16 -23.44
C GLY A 35 11.05 5.15 -22.90
N ASN A 36 12.16 5.63 -22.37
CA ASN A 36 13.21 4.79 -21.77
C ASN A 36 12.99 4.72 -20.24
N PRO A 37 12.67 3.55 -19.66
CA PRO A 37 12.43 3.44 -18.22
C PRO A 37 13.63 3.78 -17.33
N LEU A 38 14.85 3.79 -17.88
CA LEU A 38 16.06 4.23 -17.18
C LEU A 38 16.22 5.76 -17.16
N ALA A 39 15.45 6.49 -17.97
CA ALA A 39 15.47 7.94 -17.99
C ALA A 39 14.50 8.51 -16.95
N ALA A 40 14.97 9.39 -16.07
CA ALA A 40 14.13 10.02 -15.05
C ALA A 40 12.95 10.80 -15.65
N SER A 41 13.12 11.37 -16.85
CA SER A 41 12.06 12.08 -17.60
C SER A 41 10.88 11.20 -18.01
N SER A 42 11.06 9.87 -18.02
CA SER A 42 9.98 8.93 -18.29
C SER A 42 9.04 8.71 -17.09
N TRP A 43 9.32 9.34 -15.95
CA TRP A 43 8.55 9.15 -14.72
C TRP A 43 7.98 10.47 -14.20
N THR A 44 6.69 10.48 -13.87
CA THR A 44 6.05 11.60 -13.17
C THR A 44 5.87 11.25 -11.70
N LYS A 45 6.40 12.07 -10.80
CA LYS A 45 6.18 11.93 -9.35
C LYS A 45 4.80 12.46 -8.97
N ILE A 46 4.03 11.66 -8.23
CA ILE A 46 2.78 12.11 -7.63
C ILE A 46 3.10 12.98 -6.41
N PRO A 47 2.56 14.21 -6.32
CA PRO A 47 3.00 15.19 -5.32
C PRO A 47 2.56 14.85 -3.90
N SER A 48 1.46 14.11 -3.74
CA SER A 48 0.91 13.72 -2.45
C SER A 48 1.20 12.25 -2.13
N PRO A 49 1.33 11.89 -0.83
CA PRO A 49 1.41 10.49 -0.41
C PRO A 49 0.17 9.72 -0.86
N ILE A 50 0.37 8.49 -1.33
CA ILE A 50 -0.72 7.59 -1.73
C ILE A 50 -1.22 6.73 -0.57
N PHE A 51 -0.44 6.65 0.52
CA PHE A 51 -0.81 5.95 1.75
C PHE A 51 0.01 6.52 2.92
N GLN A 52 -0.63 6.88 4.02
CA GLN A 52 0.02 7.52 5.16
C GLN A 52 -0.72 7.21 6.45
N ARG A 53 -0.13 7.59 7.60
CA ARG A 53 -0.75 7.41 8.92
C ARG A 53 -2.20 7.91 8.97
N SER A 54 -3.00 7.22 9.76
CA SER A 54 -4.35 7.64 10.13
C SER A 54 -4.43 7.74 11.64
N ASN A 55 -4.38 8.97 12.15
CA ASN A 55 -4.52 9.21 13.60
C ASN A 55 -5.90 8.76 14.09
N ALA A 56 -6.94 8.96 13.28
CA ALA A 56 -8.31 8.50 13.60
C ALA A 56 -8.41 6.97 13.74
N ASN A 57 -7.58 6.22 13.00
CA ASN A 57 -7.56 4.76 13.06
C ASN A 57 -6.42 4.21 13.95
N GLY A 58 -5.62 5.07 14.59
CA GLY A 58 -4.47 4.65 15.40
C GLY A 58 -3.40 3.90 14.61
N VAL A 59 -3.24 4.20 13.32
CA VAL A 59 -2.25 3.54 12.45
C VAL A 59 -1.16 4.54 12.07
N HIS A 60 0.09 4.20 12.40
CA HIS A 60 1.23 5.10 12.26
C HIS A 60 2.36 4.48 11.44
N GLY A 61 3.00 5.31 10.61
CA GLY A 61 4.15 4.90 9.81
C GLY A 61 3.92 3.73 8.84
N PRO A 62 2.81 3.67 8.07
CA PRO A 62 2.61 2.56 7.15
C PRO A 62 3.65 2.58 6.02
N GLY A 63 4.27 1.43 5.72
CA GLY A 63 5.21 1.34 4.62
C GLY A 63 5.79 -0.04 4.36
N HIS A 64 6.82 -0.09 3.51
CA HIS A 64 7.52 -1.30 3.05
C HIS A 64 6.54 -2.41 2.68
N HIS A 65 5.79 -2.17 1.62
CA HIS A 65 4.62 -2.94 1.26
C HIS A 65 4.85 -3.90 0.08
N SER A 66 3.92 -4.83 -0.05
CA SER A 66 3.71 -5.65 -1.25
C SER A 66 2.25 -5.57 -1.69
N PHE A 67 1.98 -5.87 -2.95
CA PHE A 67 0.64 -6.10 -3.47
C PHE A 67 0.46 -7.57 -3.79
N PHE A 68 -0.75 -8.09 -3.58
CA PHE A 68 -1.13 -9.43 -3.98
C PHE A 68 -2.58 -9.44 -4.45
N THR A 69 -2.94 -10.48 -5.18
CA THR A 69 -4.29 -10.68 -5.70
C THR A 69 -4.98 -11.77 -4.87
N SER A 70 -6.29 -11.65 -4.69
CA SER A 70 -7.10 -12.74 -4.13
C SER A 70 -7.01 -14.02 -4.99
N PRO A 71 -7.28 -15.20 -4.40
CA PRO A 71 -7.30 -16.48 -5.12
C PRO A 71 -8.12 -16.48 -6.42
N ASP A 72 -9.31 -15.87 -6.42
CA ASP A 72 -10.17 -15.77 -7.61
C ASP A 72 -9.74 -14.70 -8.61
N GLY A 73 -8.68 -13.93 -8.31
CA GLY A 73 -8.17 -12.88 -9.18
C GLY A 73 -8.95 -11.55 -9.15
N THR A 74 -10.03 -11.43 -8.36
CA THR A 74 -10.97 -10.30 -8.46
C THR A 74 -10.60 -9.10 -7.60
N GLU A 75 -9.77 -9.29 -6.57
CA GLU A 75 -9.38 -8.25 -5.63
C GLU A 75 -7.87 -8.02 -5.63
N THR A 76 -7.46 -6.77 -5.44
CA THR A 76 -6.07 -6.42 -5.13
C THR A 76 -5.97 -6.01 -3.68
N TRP A 77 -4.95 -6.50 -3.01
CA TRP A 77 -4.67 -6.25 -1.61
C TRP A 77 -3.29 -5.66 -1.44
N ILE A 78 -3.13 -4.82 -0.42
CA ILE A 78 -1.83 -4.36 0.06
C ILE A 78 -1.51 -5.09 1.37
N ALA A 79 -0.30 -5.64 1.47
CA ALA A 79 0.32 -5.98 2.74
C ALA A 79 1.40 -4.96 3.06
N CYS A 80 1.44 -4.42 4.28
CA CYS A 80 2.43 -3.44 4.72
C CYS A 80 2.74 -3.61 6.21
N HIS A 81 3.76 -2.93 6.72
CA HIS A 81 3.91 -2.78 8.17
C HIS A 81 3.32 -1.46 8.65
N ALA A 82 2.90 -1.41 9.92
CA ALA A 82 2.58 -0.16 10.62
C ALA A 82 2.74 -0.33 12.15
N ASN A 83 2.70 0.78 12.88
CA ASN A 83 2.70 0.85 14.34
C ASN A 83 1.31 1.25 14.88
N SER A 84 0.99 0.82 16.10
CA SER A 84 -0.29 1.14 16.78
C SER A 84 -0.26 2.45 17.59
N SER A 85 0.89 3.12 17.64
CA SER A 85 1.02 4.44 18.26
C SER A 85 2.12 5.27 17.59
N ALA A 86 2.05 6.59 17.73
CA ALA A 86 3.00 7.50 17.12
C ALA A 86 4.42 7.44 17.74
N SER A 87 4.54 6.94 18.98
CA SER A 87 5.80 6.79 19.71
C SER A 87 6.49 5.44 19.46
N GLN A 88 5.84 4.52 18.75
CA GLN A 88 6.41 3.23 18.40
C GLN A 88 7.15 3.30 17.06
N GLY A 89 8.43 2.95 17.06
CA GLY A 89 9.26 2.82 15.84
C GLY A 89 9.75 1.40 15.55
N THR A 90 9.70 0.50 16.53
CA THR A 90 10.29 -0.86 16.45
C THR A 90 9.26 -1.99 16.55
N THR A 91 8.08 -1.74 17.10
CA THR A 91 7.02 -2.75 17.34
C THR A 91 6.07 -2.86 16.14
N ARG A 92 6.64 -2.87 14.93
CA ARG A 92 5.88 -2.91 13.68
C ARG A 92 5.25 -4.29 13.50
N THR A 93 4.01 -4.30 13.03
CA THR A 93 3.28 -5.53 12.70
C THR A 93 2.81 -5.48 11.25
N THR A 94 2.70 -6.63 10.60
CA THR A 94 2.09 -6.75 9.27
C THR A 94 0.59 -6.43 9.33
N ARG A 95 0.12 -5.65 8.36
CA ARG A 95 -1.26 -5.22 8.15
C ARG A 95 -1.66 -5.54 6.70
N GLY A 96 -2.91 -5.92 6.48
CA GLY A 96 -3.46 -6.18 5.16
C GLY A 96 -4.79 -5.46 4.97
N GLN A 97 -5.02 -4.90 3.78
CA GLN A 97 -6.35 -4.43 3.38
C GLN A 97 -6.52 -4.47 1.86
N LYS A 98 -7.77 -4.66 1.42
CA LYS A 98 -8.16 -4.49 0.03
C LYS A 98 -7.94 -3.05 -0.41
N ILE A 99 -7.43 -2.88 -1.63
CA ILE A 99 -7.33 -1.59 -2.30
C ILE A 99 -8.36 -1.52 -3.43
N SER A 100 -8.62 -0.32 -3.91
CA SER A 100 -9.41 -0.08 -5.11
C SER A 100 -8.57 0.62 -6.17
N TRP A 101 -9.20 0.94 -7.29
CA TRP A 101 -8.58 1.61 -8.42
C TRP A 101 -9.44 2.82 -8.75
N ASN A 102 -8.80 3.98 -8.90
CA ASN A 102 -9.53 5.18 -9.30
C ASN A 102 -10.03 5.03 -10.74
N ALA A 103 -11.09 5.76 -11.09
CA ALA A 103 -11.66 5.71 -12.44
C ALA A 103 -10.66 6.15 -13.53
N ASP A 104 -9.75 7.07 -13.20
CA ASP A 104 -8.66 7.51 -14.05
C ASP A 104 -7.47 6.52 -14.06
N GLY A 105 -7.52 5.47 -13.23
CA GLY A 105 -6.71 4.24 -13.31
C GLY A 105 -5.56 4.03 -12.31
N PRO A 106 -4.99 5.03 -11.59
CA PRO A 106 -4.03 4.76 -10.51
C PRO A 106 -4.65 3.94 -9.35
N PRO A 107 -3.82 3.24 -8.56
CA PRO A 107 -4.30 2.54 -7.37
C PRO A 107 -4.81 3.54 -6.32
N ASN A 108 -5.88 3.15 -5.63
CA ASN A 108 -6.39 3.84 -4.47
C ASN A 108 -6.26 2.92 -3.26
N LEU A 109 -5.27 3.20 -2.42
CA LEU A 109 -4.98 2.40 -1.24
C LEU A 109 -5.91 2.72 -0.07
N GLY A 110 -6.72 3.78 -0.20
CA GLY A 110 -7.59 4.28 0.85
C GLY A 110 -6.81 4.77 2.06
N VAL A 111 -7.43 4.59 3.24
CA VAL A 111 -6.86 4.94 4.54
C VAL A 111 -6.49 3.65 5.28
N PRO A 112 -5.36 3.59 6.00
CA PRO A 112 -5.01 2.40 6.78
C PRO A 112 -6.11 2.07 7.80
N VAL A 113 -6.61 0.85 7.79
CA VAL A 113 -7.70 0.41 8.68
C VAL A 113 -7.19 0.14 10.12
N PRO A 114 -8.00 0.40 11.16
CA PRO A 114 -7.62 0.14 12.54
C PRO A 114 -7.55 -1.37 12.80
N THR A 115 -6.76 -1.79 13.78
CA THR A 115 -6.59 -3.20 14.14
C THR A 115 -7.85 -3.84 14.73
N SER A 116 -8.78 -3.03 15.23
CA SER A 116 -10.08 -3.49 15.74
C SER A 116 -11.08 -3.79 14.63
N LYS A 117 -10.80 -3.40 13.38
CA LYS A 117 -11.70 -3.68 12.26
C LYS A 117 -11.48 -5.10 11.75
N VAL A 118 -12.52 -5.92 11.88
CA VAL A 118 -12.58 -7.22 11.20
C VAL A 118 -12.78 -6.97 9.71
N LEU A 119 -11.90 -7.51 8.88
CA LEU A 119 -12.01 -7.51 7.43
C LEU A 119 -12.47 -8.88 6.95
N ALA A 120 -13.24 -8.92 5.87
CA ALA A 120 -13.41 -10.16 5.13
C ALA A 120 -12.04 -10.63 4.61
N SER A 121 -11.81 -11.94 4.58
CA SER A 121 -10.66 -12.51 3.87
C SER A 121 -10.70 -12.13 2.39
N PRO A 122 -9.54 -12.11 1.69
CA PRO A 122 -9.53 -12.02 0.24
C PRO A 122 -10.52 -13.02 -0.39
N SER A 123 -11.17 -12.61 -1.47
CA SER A 123 -12.22 -13.42 -2.12
C SER A 123 -11.72 -14.81 -2.55
N ASP A 124 -12.53 -15.83 -2.30
CA ASP A 124 -12.23 -17.25 -2.56
C ASP A 124 -11.00 -17.79 -1.79
N GLU A 125 -10.58 -17.10 -0.73
CA GLU A 125 -9.80 -17.74 0.34
C GLU A 125 -10.73 -18.75 1.01
N THR A 126 -10.55 -20.03 0.67
CA THR A 126 -11.17 -21.12 1.42
C THR A 126 -10.78 -20.91 2.87
N SER A 127 -11.80 -20.71 3.72
CA SER A 127 -11.59 -20.57 5.14
C SER A 127 -11.06 -21.90 5.65
N GLY A 128 -9.75 -22.08 5.62
CA GLY A 128 -9.06 -23.04 6.46
C GLY A 128 -9.29 -22.60 7.88
N ALA A 129 -10.47 -22.90 8.43
CA ALA A 129 -10.63 -22.99 9.86
C ALA A 129 -9.59 -24.01 10.30
N GLY A 130 -8.48 -23.52 10.86
CA GLY A 130 -7.50 -24.37 11.50
C GLY A 130 -8.24 -25.15 12.59
N THR A 131 -8.52 -26.41 12.30
CA THR A 131 -8.85 -27.45 13.27
C THR A 131 -7.57 -27.98 13.88
#